data_AF-A0A7K2VK73-F1
#
_entry.id   AF-A0A7K2VK73-F1
#
_cell.length_a   1.000
_cell.length_b   1.000
_cell.length_c   1.000
_cell.angle_alpha   90.00
_cell.angle_beta   90.00
_cell.angle_gamma   90.00
#
_symmetry.space_group_name_H-M   'P 1'
#
loop_
_entity.id
_entity.type
_entity.pdbx_description
1 polymer ?
#
loop_
_entity_poly.entity_id
_entity_poly.type
_entity_poly.pdbx_seq_one_letter_code
_entity_poly.pdbx_strand_id
1 'polypeptide(L)' 'MPAASNGPDGDTAHTGIHSLDGSSLRDVTAGSDGRCGTACTAGPGYDTVTGPGSPTAGVDAALAAMK' A
#
# COMPACT_ATOMS: atom_id res chain seq x y z
N MET A 1 -16.99 -10.59 -11.78
CA MET A 1 -16.88 -9.86 -10.50
C MET A 1 -16.20 -8.53 -10.80
N PRO A 2 -16.83 -7.37 -10.57
CA PRO A 2 -16.13 -6.09 -10.66
C PRO A 2 -15.03 -6.03 -9.59
N ALA A 3 -13.92 -5.36 -9.89
CA ALA A 3 -12.86 -5.12 -8.92
C ALA A 3 -13.43 -4.30 -7.74
N ALA A 4 -12.96 -4.58 -6.52
CA ALA A 4 -13.38 -3.86 -5.32
C ALA A 4 -13.16 -2.33 -5.43
N SER A 5 -12.26 -1.89 -6.32
CA SER A 5 -12.00 -0.49 -6.67
C SER A 5 -13.12 0.20 -7.47
N ASN A 6 -14.08 -0.53 -8.05
CA ASN A 6 -15.12 0.06 -8.92
C ASN A 6 -16.41 0.45 -8.17
N GLY A 7 -16.45 0.27 -6.85
CA GLY A 7 -17.53 0.75 -5.99
C GLY A 7 -17.12 1.99 -5.18
N PRO A 8 -18.08 2.77 -4.64
CA PRO A 8 -17.79 3.92 -3.79
C PRO A 8 -16.96 3.57 -2.54
N ASP A 9 -17.07 2.33 -2.07
CA ASP A 9 -16.24 1.80 -0.97
C ASP A 9 -14.80 1.52 -1.41
N GLY A 10 -14.57 1.30 -2.72
CA GLY A 10 -13.25 1.08 -3.30
C GLY A 10 -12.38 2.32 -3.25
N ASP A 11 -12.95 3.49 -3.58
CA ASP A 11 -12.27 4.78 -3.50
C ASP A 11 -11.92 5.13 -2.04
N THR A 12 -12.82 4.82 -1.10
CA THR A 12 -12.63 5.03 0.34
C THR A 12 -11.59 4.07 0.92
N ALA A 13 -11.59 2.80 0.48
CA ALA A 13 -10.58 1.85 0.90
C ALA A 13 -9.19 2.22 0.35
N HIS A 14 -9.13 2.72 -0.89
CA HIS A 14 -7.89 3.19 -1.49
C HIS A 14 -7.31 4.37 -0.69
N THR A 15 -8.09 5.42 -0.42
CA THR A 15 -7.63 6.55 0.42
C THR A 15 -7.25 6.12 1.84
N GLY A 16 -7.99 5.17 2.43
CA GLY A 16 -7.66 4.58 3.71
C GLY A 16 -6.28 3.93 3.72
N ILE A 17 -5.97 3.07 2.74
CA ILE A 17 -4.65 2.40 2.65
C ILE A 17 -3.50 3.41 2.52
N HIS A 18 -3.66 4.47 1.73
CA HIS A 18 -2.65 5.53 1.60
C HIS A 18 -2.48 6.39 2.88
N SER A 19 -3.42 6.29 3.81
CA SER A 19 -3.38 6.98 5.11
C SER A 19 -2.88 6.10 6.26
N LEU A 20 -2.67 4.80 6.02
CA LEU A 20 -2.12 3.89 7.02
C LEU A 20 -0.63 4.18 7.26
N ASP A 21 -0.24 4.13 8.53
CA ASP A 21 1.13 4.37 8.96
C ASP A 21 1.95 3.07 9.07
N GLY A 22 3.22 3.22 9.47
CA GLY A 22 4.20 2.14 9.62
C GLY A 22 3.82 1.03 10.62
N SER A 23 2.73 1.18 11.38
CA SER A 23 2.22 0.14 12.27
C SER A 23 1.38 -0.89 11.53
N SER A 24 0.69 -0.47 10.47
CA SER A 24 -0.22 -1.30 9.67
C SER A 24 0.37 -1.71 8.32
N LEU A 25 1.38 -0.97 7.85
CA LEU A 25 2.13 -1.25 6.63
C LEU A 25 3.64 -1.28 6.93
N ARG A 26 4.31 -2.32 6.45
CA ARG A 26 5.77 -2.46 6.49
C ARG A 26 6.35 -1.84 5.23
N ASP A 27 6.88 -0.63 5.36
CA ASP A 27 7.65 0.06 4.32
C ASP A 27 8.89 -0.78 3.93
N VAL A 28 9.03 -1.07 2.63
CA VAL A 28 10.15 -1.82 2.06
C VAL A 28 11.09 -0.84 1.38
N THR A 29 12.18 -0.50 2.05
CA THR A 29 13.05 0.61 1.60
C THR A 29 14.23 0.17 0.73
N ALA A 30 14.29 -1.11 0.34
CA ALA A 30 15.44 -1.66 -0.38
C ALA A 30 15.07 -2.91 -1.19
N GLY A 31 15.79 -3.10 -2.28
CA GLY A 31 15.57 -4.21 -3.24
C GLY A 31 15.19 -3.68 -4.61
N SER A 32 15.27 -4.56 -5.61
CA SER A 32 14.91 -4.23 -7.00
C SER A 32 14.14 -5.36 -7.65
N ASP A 33 13.12 -5.03 -8.43
CA ASP A 33 12.26 -5.97 -9.17
C ASP A 33 12.66 -6.13 -10.66
N GLY A 34 13.68 -5.41 -11.12
CA GLY A 34 14.12 -5.48 -12.52
C GLY A 34 15.22 -4.50 -12.90
N ARG A 35 15.39 -4.30 -14.22
CA ARG A 35 16.45 -3.46 -14.82
C ARG A 35 16.01 -2.03 -15.15
N CYS A 36 14.85 -1.56 -14.70
CA CYS A 36 14.34 -0.22 -15.06
C CYS A 36 14.93 0.94 -14.24
N GLY A 37 16.11 0.75 -13.62
CA GLY A 37 16.80 1.78 -12.85
C GLY A 37 16.07 2.14 -11.56
N THR A 38 15.99 3.42 -11.23
CA THR A 38 15.36 3.91 -9.99
C THR A 38 13.87 3.59 -9.91
N ALA A 39 13.18 3.45 -11.04
CA ALA A 39 11.78 3.04 -11.07
C ALA A 39 11.57 1.59 -10.60
N CYS A 40 12.62 0.76 -10.66
CA CYS A 40 12.64 -0.63 -10.21
C CYS A 40 13.39 -0.78 -8.89
N THR A 41 13.56 0.30 -8.11
CA THR A 41 14.28 0.25 -6.84
C THR A 41 13.37 0.73 -5.72
N ALA A 42 13.19 -0.11 -4.70
CA ALA A 42 12.39 0.23 -3.55
C ALA A 42 13.08 1.33 -2.72
N GLY A 43 12.29 2.19 -2.08
CA GLY A 43 12.75 3.37 -1.35
C GLY A 43 11.79 3.72 -0.23
N PRO A 44 12.12 4.69 0.64
CA PRO A 44 11.28 5.03 1.78
C PRO A 44 9.94 5.63 1.36
N GLY A 45 8.88 5.22 2.07
CA GLY A 45 7.52 5.66 1.82
C GLY A 45 6.88 4.96 0.63
N TYR A 46 6.13 5.70 -0.18
CA TYR A 46 5.53 5.13 -1.38
C TYR A 46 6.57 5.00 -2.50
N ASP A 47 6.71 3.81 -3.06
CA ASP A 47 7.58 3.54 -4.20
C ASP A 47 6.86 2.74 -5.31
N THR A 48 7.42 2.71 -6.52
CA THR A 48 6.79 2.07 -7.69
C THR A 48 6.96 0.56 -7.75
N VAL A 49 7.79 -0.01 -6.87
CA VAL A 49 8.05 -1.44 -6.74
C VAL A 49 7.12 -2.07 -5.71
N THR A 50 6.97 -1.44 -4.54
CA THR A 50 6.22 -1.99 -3.40
C THR A 50 4.99 -1.19 -2.99
N GLY A 51 4.73 -0.06 -3.63
CA GLY A 51 3.65 0.85 -3.25
C GLY A 51 3.93 1.41 -1.86
N PRO A 52 2.95 1.45 -0.93
CA PRO A 52 3.18 1.84 0.46
C PRO A 52 3.82 0.74 1.33
N GLY A 53 4.14 -0.43 0.74
CA GLY A 53 4.74 -1.56 1.44
C GLY A 53 3.78 -2.72 1.70
N SER A 54 4.21 -3.64 2.57
CA SER A 54 3.49 -4.90 2.84
C SER A 54 2.53 -4.79 4.04
N PRO A 55 1.31 -5.35 3.98
CA PRO A 55 0.39 -5.36 5.11
C PRO A 55 0.94 -6.11 6.32
N THR A 56 0.77 -5.56 7.51
CA THR A 56 1.10 -6.21 8.79
C THR A 56 -0.16 -6.69 9.51
N ALA A 57 0.02 -7.47 10.58
CA ALA A 57 -1.10 -7.92 11.39
C ALA A 57 -1.88 -6.73 11.97
N GLY A 58 -3.20 -6.73 11.80
CA GLY A 58 -4.08 -5.64 12.25
C GLY A 58 -4.44 -4.62 11.16
N VAL A 59 -3.89 -4.73 9.95
CA VAL A 59 -4.23 -3.86 8.80
C VAL A 59 -5.74 -3.81 8.53
N ASP A 60 -6.45 -4.93 8.67
CA ASP A 60 -7.89 -5.02 8.45
C ASP A 60 -8.67 -4.21 9.49
N ALA A 61 -8.22 -4.24 10.75
CA ALA A 61 -8.83 -3.49 11.85
C ALA A 61 -8.55 -1.99 11.69
N ALA A 62 -7.34 -1.61 11.30
CA ALA A 62 -6.99 -0.22 11.00
C ALA A 62 -7.82 0.32 9.83
N LEU A 63 -7.99 -0.47 8.75
CA LEU A 63 -8.82 -0.10 7.60
C LEU A 63 -10.32 -0.10 7.91
N ALA A 64 -10.77 -0.91 8.86
CA ALA A 64 -12.15 -0.88 9.35
C ALA A 64 -12.43 0.35 10.23
N ALA A 65 -11.45 0.83 11.00
CA ALA A 65 -11.58 2.02 11.84
C ALA A 65 -11.65 3.35 11.07
N MET A 66 -11.31 3.35 9.77
CA MET A 66 -11.37 4.51 8.89
C MET A 66 -12.70 4.64 8.11
N LYS A 67 -13.67 3.74 8.36
CA LYS A 67 -15.00 3.74 7.72
C LYS A 67 -16.05 4.47 8.57
#